data_AF-A0A0W8E0D9-F1
#
_entry.id   AF-A0A0W8E0D9-F1
#
_cell.length_a   1.000
_cell.length_b   1.000
_cell.length_c   1.000
_cell.angle_alpha   90.00
_cell.angle_beta   90.00
_cell.angle_gamma   90.00
#
_symmetry.space_group_name_H-M   'P 1'
#
loop_
_entity.id
_entity.type
_entity.pdbx_description
1 polymer ?
#
loop_
_entity_poly.entity_id
_entity_poly.type
_entity_poly.pdbx_seq_one_letter_code
_entity_poly.pdbx_strand_id
1 'polypeptide(L)'
;MSTTNKGFNYIFNTSREDHKVSKALSGYDTQTEVKALDLKPFDAETRSKITGFQRLLFTACYKMENAAYNLSQHVLDVLTAYLILHYPQMKKLQDGGLVVVRMEASAASAGTSVAELLAWSSHLASCQSIDIRKNKEQASTIIADRSNQNKIIDHQRSVIDQLMELIKRQDERLCNLEAKMDGTALQSTSKKRQHEPGEDQDKRKRRRGSATYLHCVWFAWYAQEPRTWQSAISKQQKSDAKLLVAFMKLFLSDRFVLDTTVPDYRDRVLTLGKHAEAAVLKFLVQQKITSRGAGAVLKHLRILHRSGVLNAKIERHQRLLQTTAIRDPAPGHTQDILEPVV
;
A
#
# COMPACT_ATOMS: atom_id res chain seq x y z
N MET A 1 25.94 -8.87 -6.48
CA MET A 1 24.95 -9.78 -5.89
C MET A 1 25.46 -10.13 -4.50
N SER A 2 24.89 -9.56 -3.44
CA SER A 2 25.32 -9.86 -2.07
C SER A 2 24.74 -11.21 -1.68
N THR A 3 25.61 -12.20 -1.54
CA THR A 3 25.32 -13.52 -0.97
C THR A 3 25.10 -13.35 0.53
N THR A 4 23.88 -12.97 0.91
CA THR A 4 23.50 -12.92 2.32
C THR A 4 23.52 -14.34 2.86
N ASN A 5 24.43 -14.60 3.82
CA ASN A 5 24.64 -15.90 4.44
C ASN A 5 23.31 -16.45 4.98
N LYS A 6 22.88 -17.63 4.50
CA LYS A 6 21.62 -18.29 4.88
C LYS A 6 21.49 -18.46 6.40
N GLY A 7 22.61 -18.70 7.10
CA GLY A 7 22.64 -18.81 8.55
C GLY A 7 22.31 -17.49 9.26
N PHE A 8 22.84 -16.37 8.76
CA PHE A 8 22.48 -15.04 9.29
C PHE A 8 20.99 -14.73 9.09
N ASN A 9 20.43 -15.10 7.93
CA ASN A 9 19.02 -14.85 7.67
C ASN A 9 18.11 -15.70 8.57
N TYR A 10 18.53 -16.92 8.91
CA TYR A 10 17.80 -17.78 9.84
C TYR A 10 17.81 -17.22 11.27
N ILE A 11 18.95 -16.74 11.77
CA ILE A 11 19.08 -16.18 13.12
C ILE A 11 18.17 -14.96 13.34
N PHE A 12 18.03 -14.10 12.32
CA PHE A 12 17.21 -12.88 12.42
C PHE A 12 15.75 -13.06 11.98
N ASN A 13 15.42 -14.13 11.24
CA ASN A 13 14.05 -14.39 10.76
C ASN A 13 13.51 -15.76 11.18
N THR A 14 14.00 -16.34 12.29
CA THR A 14 13.67 -17.70 12.77
C THR A 14 12.19 -18.00 12.64
N SER A 15 11.32 -17.20 13.26
CA SER A 15 9.86 -17.40 13.19
C SER A 15 9.30 -17.45 11.77
N ARG A 16 9.80 -16.60 10.86
CA ARG A 16 9.31 -16.57 9.47
C ARG A 16 9.81 -17.76 8.67
N GLU A 17 11.06 -18.14 8.85
CA GLU A 17 11.63 -19.30 8.15
C GLU A 17 11.04 -20.60 8.73
N ASP A 18 10.81 -20.68 10.04
CA ASP A 18 10.11 -21.80 10.70
C ASP A 18 8.68 -21.94 10.19
N HIS A 19 7.94 -20.84 10.03
CA HIS A 19 6.61 -20.89 9.41
C HIS A 19 6.65 -21.43 7.98
N LYS A 20 7.68 -21.11 7.18
CA LYS A 20 7.83 -21.66 5.82
C LYS A 20 8.15 -23.16 5.87
N VAL A 21 9.02 -23.57 6.79
CA VAL A 21 9.38 -24.98 6.99
C VAL A 21 8.16 -25.77 7.45
N SER A 22 7.42 -25.29 8.45
CA SER A 22 6.18 -25.94 8.91
C SER A 22 5.14 -26.06 7.81
N LYS A 23 4.97 -25.04 6.95
CA LYS A 23 4.08 -25.12 5.78
C LYS A 23 4.52 -26.19 4.79
N ALA A 24 5.81 -26.20 4.43
CA ALA A 24 6.36 -27.19 3.51
C ALA A 24 6.21 -28.63 4.04
N LEU A 25 6.48 -28.85 5.34
CA LEU A 25 6.30 -30.15 6.00
C LEU A 25 4.84 -30.57 6.08
N SER A 26 3.92 -29.60 6.13
CA SER A 26 2.48 -29.84 6.13
C SER A 26 1.89 -29.96 4.71
N GLY A 27 2.74 -29.99 3.66
CA GLY A 27 2.32 -30.11 2.26
C GLY A 27 1.77 -28.82 1.63
N TYR A 28 1.92 -27.67 2.29
CA TYR A 28 1.52 -26.36 1.76
C TYR A 28 2.69 -25.65 1.07
N ASP A 29 2.37 -24.79 0.09
CA ASP A 29 3.38 -23.89 -0.48
C ASP A 29 3.84 -22.85 0.56
N THR A 30 5.13 -22.51 0.51
CA THR A 30 5.80 -21.65 1.51
C THR A 30 5.21 -20.23 1.61
N GLN A 31 4.56 -19.74 0.55
CA GLN A 31 3.95 -18.41 0.50
C GLN A 31 2.44 -18.44 0.75
N THR A 32 1.83 -19.62 0.83
CA THR A 32 0.38 -19.74 1.01
C THR A 32 -0.01 -19.33 2.42
N GLU A 33 -1.02 -18.46 2.54
CA GLU A 33 -1.61 -18.10 3.82
C GLU A 33 -2.53 -19.25 4.28
N VAL A 34 -2.11 -19.98 5.31
CA VAL A 34 -2.87 -21.11 5.85
C VAL A 34 -3.75 -20.58 6.97
N LYS A 35 -5.07 -20.58 6.75
CA LYS A 35 -6.03 -20.28 7.80
C LYS A 35 -6.13 -21.48 8.73
N ALA A 36 -5.90 -21.26 10.02
CA ALA A 36 -6.12 -22.29 11.03
C ALA A 36 -7.61 -22.67 11.08
N LEU A 37 -7.91 -23.92 11.46
CA LEU A 37 -9.29 -24.33 11.68
C LEU A 37 -9.90 -23.54 12.83
N ASP A 38 -11.17 -23.21 12.66
CA ASP A 38 -11.96 -22.54 13.67
C ASP A 38 -13.18 -23.40 14.01
N LEU A 39 -13.62 -23.34 15.26
CA LEU A 39 -14.87 -23.96 15.74
C LEU A 39 -16.09 -23.06 15.49
N LYS A 40 -15.90 -21.84 15.00
CA LYS A 40 -16.98 -20.93 14.55
C LYS A 40 -18.02 -21.52 13.59
N PRO A 41 -17.71 -22.49 12.70
CA PRO A 41 -18.71 -23.08 11.81
C PRO A 41 -19.81 -23.86 12.53
N PHE A 42 -19.61 -24.24 13.79
CA PHE A 42 -20.62 -24.93 14.59
C PHE A 42 -21.64 -23.96 15.18
N ASP A 43 -22.89 -24.42 15.31
CA ASP A 43 -23.94 -23.69 16.01
C ASP A 43 -23.62 -23.55 17.51
N ALA A 44 -24.39 -22.71 18.22
CA ALA A 44 -24.14 -22.43 19.63
C ALA A 44 -24.30 -23.66 20.55
N GLU A 45 -25.24 -24.55 20.24
CA GLU A 45 -25.50 -25.75 21.03
C GLU A 45 -24.36 -26.74 20.87
N THR A 46 -23.95 -27.01 19.62
CA THR A 46 -22.81 -27.88 19.33
C THR A 46 -21.51 -27.34 19.90
N ARG A 47 -21.29 -26.02 19.84
CA ARG A 47 -20.11 -25.40 20.48
C ARG A 47 -20.08 -25.62 21.98
N SER A 48 -21.22 -25.56 22.67
CA SER A 48 -21.29 -25.85 24.11
C SER A 48 -20.88 -27.29 24.42
N LYS A 49 -21.36 -28.25 23.63
CA LYS A 49 -20.94 -29.66 23.73
C LYS A 49 -19.44 -29.84 23.48
N ILE A 50 -18.92 -29.19 22.44
CA ILE A 50 -17.48 -29.21 22.12
C ILE A 50 -16.67 -28.58 23.25
N THR A 51 -17.15 -27.50 23.89
CA THR A 51 -16.47 -26.90 25.05
C THR A 51 -16.43 -27.86 26.24
N GLY A 52 -17.51 -28.59 26.51
CA GLY A 52 -17.53 -29.65 27.54
C GLY A 52 -16.50 -30.74 27.26
N PHE A 53 -16.47 -31.23 26.03
CA PHE A 53 -15.47 -32.19 25.54
C PHE A 53 -14.03 -31.66 25.65
N GLN A 54 -13.78 -30.44 25.17
CA GLN A 54 -12.47 -29.78 25.20
C GLN A 54 -11.94 -29.62 26.62
N ARG A 55 -12.82 -29.25 27.56
CA ARG A 55 -12.49 -29.15 28.99
C ARG A 55 -12.09 -30.48 29.60
N LEU A 56 -12.57 -31.61 29.10
CA LEU A 56 -12.17 -32.92 29.58
C LEU A 56 -10.89 -33.41 28.88
N LEU A 57 -10.75 -33.07 27.59
CA LEU A 57 -9.58 -33.40 26.80
C LEU A 57 -8.31 -32.70 27.33
N PHE A 58 -8.42 -31.42 27.68
CA PHE A 58 -7.30 -30.57 28.09
C PHE A 58 -7.29 -30.24 29.60
N THR A 59 -7.87 -31.08 30.45
CA THR A 59 -7.93 -30.88 31.93
C THR A 59 -6.62 -30.41 32.57
N ALA A 60 -5.49 -30.96 32.13
CA ALA A 60 -4.17 -30.60 32.66
C ALA A 60 -3.63 -29.24 32.18
N CYS A 61 -4.32 -28.55 31.28
CA CYS A 61 -3.82 -27.37 30.56
C CYS A 61 -4.69 -26.11 30.75
N TYR A 62 -5.69 -26.14 31.64
CA TYR A 62 -6.47 -24.97 32.05
C TYR A 62 -6.81 -25.04 33.54
N LYS A 63 -7.11 -23.87 34.16
CA LYS A 63 -7.32 -23.69 35.63
C LYS A 63 -6.08 -23.92 36.51
N MET A 64 -4.88 -23.69 35.98
CA MET A 64 -3.67 -23.58 36.80
C MET A 64 -3.72 -22.30 37.64
N GLU A 65 -3.17 -22.33 38.87
CA GLU A 65 -3.12 -21.18 39.78
C GLU A 65 -2.45 -19.96 39.14
N ASN A 66 -1.37 -20.19 38.38
CA ASN A 66 -0.74 -19.15 37.59
C ASN A 66 -1.32 -19.15 36.17
N ALA A 67 -1.99 -18.04 35.83
CA ALA A 67 -2.61 -17.83 34.53
C ALA A 67 -1.63 -17.93 33.34
N ALA A 68 -0.34 -17.69 33.55
CA ALA A 68 0.68 -17.77 32.51
C ALA A 68 0.94 -19.20 31.99
N TYR A 69 0.54 -20.23 32.74
CA TYR A 69 0.65 -21.63 32.32
C TYR A 69 -0.62 -22.18 31.67
N ASN A 70 -1.69 -21.38 31.61
CA ASN A 70 -2.93 -21.79 30.95
C ASN A 70 -2.82 -21.54 29.45
N LEU A 71 -3.23 -22.53 28.64
CA LEU A 71 -3.34 -22.34 27.20
C LEU A 71 -4.46 -21.35 26.89
N SER A 72 -4.26 -20.52 25.87
CA SER A 72 -5.30 -19.59 25.42
C SER A 72 -6.48 -20.35 24.82
N GLN A 73 -7.71 -19.84 25.02
CA GLN A 73 -8.93 -20.46 24.50
C GLN A 73 -8.86 -20.67 22.98
N HIS A 74 -8.31 -19.70 22.25
CA HIS A 74 -8.15 -19.81 20.80
C HIS A 74 -7.24 -20.98 20.39
N VAL A 75 -6.14 -21.21 21.11
CA VAL A 75 -5.24 -22.35 20.83
C VAL A 75 -5.95 -23.67 21.12
N LEU A 76 -6.69 -23.75 22.23
CA LEU A 76 -7.50 -24.93 22.55
C LEU A 76 -8.54 -25.20 21.47
N ASP A 77 -9.22 -24.17 20.95
CA ASP A 77 -10.23 -24.30 19.90
C ASP A 77 -9.63 -24.87 18.61
N VAL A 78 -8.49 -24.32 18.17
CA VAL A 78 -7.76 -24.79 16.99
C VAL A 78 -7.33 -26.25 17.18
N LEU A 79 -6.66 -26.58 18.29
CA LEU A 79 -6.21 -27.96 18.57
C LEU A 79 -7.38 -28.94 18.62
N THR A 80 -8.49 -28.55 19.25
CA THR A 80 -9.70 -29.36 19.33
C THR A 80 -10.29 -29.60 17.95
N ALA A 81 -10.36 -28.57 17.10
CA ALA A 81 -10.85 -28.69 15.74
C ALA A 81 -10.01 -29.67 14.90
N TYR A 82 -8.67 -29.58 14.98
CA TYR A 82 -7.78 -30.51 14.29
C TYR A 82 -7.92 -31.95 14.80
N LEU A 83 -8.00 -32.15 16.12
CA LEU A 83 -8.18 -33.48 16.70
C LEU A 83 -9.51 -34.10 16.26
N ILE A 84 -10.61 -33.34 16.28
CA ILE A 84 -11.91 -33.80 15.79
C ILE A 84 -11.86 -34.12 14.30
N LEU A 85 -11.27 -33.24 13.49
CA LEU A 85 -11.14 -33.45 12.04
C LEU A 85 -10.42 -34.76 11.72
N HIS A 86 -9.29 -35.03 12.39
CA HIS A 86 -8.44 -36.19 12.11
C HIS A 86 -8.79 -37.45 12.90
N TYR A 87 -9.75 -37.37 13.83
CA TYR A 87 -10.18 -38.51 14.65
C TYR A 87 -10.51 -39.79 13.85
N PRO A 88 -11.28 -39.75 12.75
CA PRO A 88 -11.57 -40.97 11.98
C PRO A 88 -10.32 -41.61 11.39
N GLN A 89 -9.34 -40.79 10.96
CA GLN A 89 -8.08 -41.26 10.41
C GLN A 89 -7.20 -41.87 11.49
N MET A 90 -7.08 -41.20 12.63
CA MET A 90 -6.32 -41.70 13.79
C MET A 90 -6.90 -43.03 14.28
N LYS A 91 -8.23 -43.14 14.37
CA LYS A 91 -8.92 -44.37 14.77
C LYS A 91 -8.69 -45.52 13.78
N LYS A 92 -8.74 -45.24 12.47
CA LYS A 92 -8.45 -46.25 11.44
C LYS A 92 -6.99 -46.72 11.47
N LEU A 93 -6.05 -45.83 11.79
CA LEU A 93 -4.63 -46.17 11.89
C LEU A 93 -4.32 -46.96 13.15
N GLN A 94 -4.87 -46.55 14.29
CA GLN A 94 -4.65 -47.19 15.59
C GLN A 94 -5.83 -46.98 16.54
N ASP A 95 -6.79 -47.90 16.52
CA ASP A 95 -8.05 -47.85 17.28
C ASP A 95 -7.84 -47.75 18.81
N GLY A 96 -6.76 -48.35 19.32
CA GLY A 96 -6.34 -48.27 20.73
C GLY A 96 -5.23 -47.25 21.03
N GLY A 97 -4.95 -46.33 20.10
CA GLY A 97 -3.91 -45.32 20.30
C GLY A 97 -4.24 -44.40 21.48
N LEU A 98 -3.21 -43.94 22.21
CA LEU A 98 -3.39 -43.12 23.41
C LEU A 98 -4.27 -41.88 23.16
N VAL A 99 -4.13 -41.27 21.99
CA VAL A 99 -4.94 -40.11 21.59
C VAL A 99 -6.40 -40.50 21.37
N VAL A 100 -6.66 -41.61 20.69
CA VAL A 100 -8.03 -42.11 20.40
C VAL A 100 -8.73 -42.48 21.70
N VAL A 101 -8.05 -43.24 22.57
CA VAL A 101 -8.58 -43.63 23.89
C VAL A 101 -8.91 -42.40 24.73
N ARG A 102 -8.02 -41.40 24.76
CA ARG A 102 -8.25 -40.16 25.51
C ARG A 102 -9.41 -39.35 24.94
N MET A 103 -9.53 -39.25 23.62
CA MET A 103 -10.65 -38.56 22.98
C MET A 103 -11.98 -39.26 23.28
N GLU A 104 -12.04 -40.58 23.18
CA GLU A 104 -13.28 -41.34 23.44
C GLU A 104 -13.67 -41.29 24.91
N ALA A 105 -12.72 -41.43 25.83
CA ALA A 105 -12.98 -41.30 27.27
C ALA A 105 -13.47 -39.89 27.65
N SER A 106 -12.87 -38.86 27.05
CA SER A 106 -13.27 -37.46 27.27
C SER A 106 -14.65 -37.17 26.67
N ALA A 107 -14.97 -37.74 25.51
CA ALA A 107 -16.27 -37.61 24.88
C ALA A 107 -17.37 -38.31 25.68
N ALA A 108 -17.14 -39.56 26.10
CA ALA A 108 -18.06 -40.30 26.96
C ALA A 108 -18.34 -39.54 28.27
N SER A 109 -17.30 -38.98 28.88
CA SER A 109 -17.41 -38.17 30.11
C SER A 109 -18.13 -36.83 29.89
N ALA A 110 -18.09 -36.29 28.67
CA ALA A 110 -18.85 -35.09 28.27
C ALA A 110 -20.32 -35.39 27.91
N GLY A 111 -20.72 -36.67 27.87
CA GLY A 111 -22.02 -37.08 27.33
C GLY A 111 -22.10 -37.03 25.80
N THR A 112 -20.95 -37.00 25.12
CA THR A 112 -20.84 -37.01 23.66
C THR A 112 -20.55 -38.41 23.15
N SER A 113 -21.31 -38.86 22.17
CA SER A 113 -21.11 -40.16 21.53
C SER A 113 -19.99 -40.15 20.47
N VAL A 114 -19.43 -41.31 20.16
CA VAL A 114 -18.50 -41.48 19.03
C VAL A 114 -19.16 -41.07 17.70
N ALA A 115 -20.47 -41.30 17.55
CA ALA A 115 -21.22 -40.87 16.37
C ALA A 115 -21.25 -39.35 16.23
N GLU A 116 -21.42 -38.61 17.32
CA GLU A 116 -21.33 -37.14 17.32
C GLU A 116 -19.93 -36.65 16.97
N LEU A 117 -18.87 -37.28 17.49
CA LEU A 117 -17.49 -36.95 17.10
C LEU A 117 -17.25 -37.14 15.59
N LEU A 118 -17.76 -38.23 15.01
CA LEU A 118 -17.67 -38.49 13.57
C LEU A 118 -18.50 -37.47 12.77
N ALA A 119 -19.68 -37.09 13.26
CA ALA A 119 -20.50 -36.05 12.65
C ALA A 119 -19.79 -34.70 12.65
N TRP A 120 -19.14 -34.31 13.75
CA TRP A 120 -18.35 -33.09 13.84
C TRP A 120 -17.14 -33.11 12.90
N SER A 121 -16.44 -34.25 12.79
CA SER A 121 -15.34 -34.45 11.84
C SER A 121 -15.80 -34.25 10.39
N SER A 122 -16.91 -34.87 10.01
CA SER A 122 -17.51 -34.74 8.67
C SER A 122 -17.91 -33.30 8.37
N HIS A 123 -18.53 -32.61 9.34
CA HIS A 123 -18.91 -31.21 9.20
C HIS A 123 -17.69 -30.29 8.99
N LEU A 124 -16.61 -30.49 9.75
CA LEU A 124 -15.37 -29.73 9.59
C LEU A 124 -14.70 -29.99 8.22
N ALA A 125 -14.67 -31.25 7.78
CA ALA A 125 -14.14 -31.61 6.46
C ALA A 125 -14.93 -30.96 5.32
N SER A 126 -16.27 -30.91 5.45
CA SER A 126 -17.15 -30.22 4.52
C SER A 126 -16.84 -28.72 4.48
N CYS A 127 -16.73 -28.06 5.63
CA CYS A 127 -16.41 -26.64 5.73
C CYS A 127 -15.06 -26.30 5.07
N GLN A 128 -14.01 -27.11 5.29
CA GLN A 128 -12.73 -26.94 4.62
C GLN A 128 -12.83 -27.03 3.09
N SER A 129 -13.58 -28.01 2.60
CA SER A 129 -13.75 -28.21 1.17
C SER A 129 -14.47 -27.02 0.51
N ILE A 130 -15.43 -26.43 1.22
CA ILE A 130 -16.17 -25.23 0.78
C ILE A 130 -15.25 -24.01 0.75
N ASP A 131 -14.42 -23.81 1.77
CA ASP A 131 -13.48 -22.68 1.82
C ASP A 131 -12.41 -22.78 0.73
N ILE A 132 -11.91 -23.98 0.43
CA ILE A 132 -10.96 -24.22 -0.67
C ILE A 132 -11.62 -23.90 -2.03
N ARG A 133 -12.89 -24.28 -2.23
CA ARG A 133 -13.64 -23.97 -3.47
C ARG A 133 -13.88 -22.47 -3.63
N LYS A 134 -14.34 -21.79 -2.59
CA LYS A 134 -14.55 -20.33 -2.59
C LYS A 134 -13.26 -19.56 -2.90
N ASN A 135 -12.14 -19.96 -2.30
CA ASN A 135 -10.84 -19.34 -2.58
C ASN A 135 -10.39 -19.55 -4.03
N LYS A 136 -10.63 -20.73 -4.61
CA LYS A 136 -10.31 -21.02 -6.03
C LYS A 136 -11.19 -20.23 -6.99
N GLU A 137 -12.49 -20.13 -6.72
CA GLU A 137 -13.42 -19.34 -7.54
C GLU A 137 -13.08 -17.85 -7.48
N GLN A 138 -12.82 -17.29 -6.30
CA GLN A 138 -12.39 -15.90 -6.12
C GLN A 138 -11.09 -15.59 -6.87
N ALA A 139 -10.08 -16.47 -6.77
CA ALA A 139 -8.83 -16.32 -7.52
C ALA A 139 -9.05 -16.34 -9.05
N SER A 140 -9.97 -17.19 -9.52
CA SER A 140 -10.31 -17.30 -10.94
C SER A 140 -10.98 -16.03 -11.47
N THR A 141 -11.92 -15.46 -10.71
CA THR A 141 -12.53 -14.15 -11.04
C THR A 141 -11.51 -13.01 -11.07
N ILE A 142 -10.57 -12.95 -10.11
CA ILE A 142 -9.53 -11.91 -10.08
C ILE A 142 -8.61 -11.99 -11.30
N ILE A 143 -8.28 -13.20 -11.77
CA ILE A 143 -7.45 -13.42 -12.97
C ILE A 143 -8.21 -12.98 -14.23
N ALA A 144 -9.49 -13.34 -14.34
CA ALA A 144 -10.33 -12.93 -15.46
C ALA A 144 -10.48 -11.40 -15.52
N ASP A 145 -10.68 -10.76 -14.37
CA ASP A 145 -10.85 -9.30 -14.28
C ASP A 145 -9.54 -8.56 -14.63
N ARG A 146 -8.38 -9.08 -14.18
CA ARG A 146 -7.06 -8.60 -14.62
C ARG A 146 -6.83 -8.75 -16.12
N SER A 147 -7.28 -9.86 -16.71
CA SER A 147 -7.17 -10.09 -18.16
C SER A 147 -7.98 -9.05 -18.94
N ASN A 148 -9.19 -8.74 -18.49
CA ASN A 148 -10.04 -7.73 -19.11
C ASN A 148 -9.45 -6.32 -18.95
N GLN A 149 -8.91 -5.98 -17.78
CA GLN A 149 -8.19 -4.71 -17.57
C GLN A 149 -6.99 -4.56 -18.49
N ASN A 150 -6.20 -5.62 -18.69
CA ASN A 150 -5.06 -5.58 -19.61
C ASN A 150 -5.50 -5.31 -21.05
N LYS A 151 -6.59 -5.93 -21.53
CA LYS A 151 -7.15 -5.66 -22.87
C LYS A 151 -7.58 -4.20 -23.03
N ILE A 152 -8.17 -3.60 -22.00
CA ILE A 152 -8.56 -2.18 -22.01
C ILE A 152 -7.33 -1.28 -22.09
N ILE A 153 -6.28 -1.58 -21.32
CA ILE A 153 -5.02 -0.82 -21.33
C ILE A 153 -4.35 -0.91 -22.69
N ASP A 154 -4.30 -2.09 -23.31
CA ASP A 154 -3.71 -2.29 -24.63
C ASP A 154 -4.49 -1.53 -25.72
N HIS A 155 -5.82 -1.55 -25.65
CA HIS A 155 -6.67 -0.75 -26.53
C HIS A 155 -6.40 0.75 -26.37
N GLN A 156 -6.37 1.25 -25.13
CA GLN A 156 -6.06 2.66 -24.85
C GLN A 156 -4.68 3.05 -25.36
N ARG A 157 -3.68 2.18 -25.24
CA ARG A 157 -2.33 2.40 -25.79
C ARG A 157 -2.36 2.54 -27.30
N SER A 158 -3.09 1.65 -27.99
CA SER A 158 -3.26 1.72 -29.44
C SER A 158 -3.92 3.02 -29.89
N VAL A 159 -4.94 3.49 -29.17
CA VAL A 159 -5.59 4.78 -29.45
C VAL A 159 -4.64 5.96 -29.24
N ILE A 160 -3.83 5.95 -28.18
CA ILE A 160 -2.80 6.98 -27.94
C ILE A 160 -1.77 7.02 -29.07
N ASP A 161 -1.31 5.85 -29.53
CA ASP A 161 -0.35 5.76 -30.64
C ASP A 161 -0.92 6.33 -31.93
N GLN A 162 -2.19 6.05 -32.25
CA GLN A 162 -2.89 6.63 -33.39
C GLN A 162 -3.03 8.16 -33.29
N LEU A 163 -3.38 8.67 -32.10
CA LEU A 163 -3.50 10.12 -31.87
C LEU A 163 -2.14 10.83 -31.97
N MET A 164 -1.06 10.23 -31.45
CA MET A 164 0.28 10.78 -31.61
C MET A 164 0.70 10.85 -33.08
N GLU A 165 0.38 9.82 -33.87
CA GLU A 165 0.67 9.81 -35.30
C GLU A 165 -0.13 10.89 -36.05
N LEU A 166 -1.39 11.11 -35.67
CA LEU A 166 -2.20 12.20 -36.21
C LEU A 166 -1.58 13.57 -35.90
N ILE A 167 -1.15 13.80 -34.66
CA ILE A 167 -0.52 15.05 -34.23
C ILE A 167 0.77 15.29 -35.02
N LYS A 168 1.65 14.29 -35.17
CA LYS A 168 2.87 14.43 -35.98
C LYS A 168 2.56 14.85 -37.41
N ARG A 169 1.55 14.24 -38.04
CA ARG A 169 1.14 14.61 -39.41
C ARG A 169 0.54 16.00 -39.48
N GLN A 170 -0.15 16.45 -38.43
CA GLN A 170 -0.66 17.81 -38.34
C GLN A 170 0.48 18.83 -38.17
N ASP A 171 1.46 18.55 -37.31
CA ASP A 171 2.65 19.39 -37.13
C ASP A 171 3.47 19.47 -38.42
N GLU A 172 3.67 18.35 -39.14
CA GLU A 172 4.34 18.35 -40.45
C GLU A 172 3.59 19.19 -41.48
N ARG A 173 2.25 19.10 -41.51
CA ARG A 173 1.43 19.94 -42.41
C ARG A 173 1.54 21.42 -42.04
N LEU A 174 1.57 21.74 -40.74
CA LEU A 174 1.70 23.11 -40.24
C LEU A 174 3.08 23.69 -40.57
N CYS A 175 4.17 22.96 -40.32
CA CYS A 175 5.53 23.35 -40.70
C CYS A 175 5.66 23.59 -42.22
N ASN A 176 5.04 22.73 -43.04
CA ASN A 176 5.05 22.90 -44.49
C ASN A 176 4.22 24.12 -44.96
N LEU A 177 3.15 24.48 -44.24
CA LEU A 177 2.36 25.68 -44.51
C LEU A 177 3.12 26.95 -44.08
N GLU A 178 3.76 26.94 -42.91
CA GLU A 178 4.63 28.02 -42.43
C GLU A 178 5.79 28.27 -43.40
N ALA A 179 6.46 27.21 -43.86
CA ALA A 179 7.55 27.33 -44.85
C ALA A 179 7.09 27.92 -46.20
N LYS A 180 5.84 27.66 -46.62
CA LYS A 180 5.26 28.26 -47.83
C LYS A 180 4.85 29.73 -47.62
N MET A 181 4.50 30.10 -46.40
CA MET A 181 4.11 31.46 -46.03
C MET A 181 5.36 32.36 -45.86
N ASP A 182 6.42 31.83 -45.24
CA ASP A 182 7.71 32.52 -45.07
C ASP A 182 8.53 32.57 -46.39
N GLY A 183 8.27 31.67 -47.34
CA GLY A 183 8.88 31.66 -48.67
C GLY A 183 8.56 32.86 -49.58
N THR A 184 7.71 33.80 -49.13
CA THR A 184 7.38 35.03 -49.89
C THR A 184 7.99 36.30 -49.29
N ALA A 185 8.92 36.18 -48.32
CA ALA A 185 9.68 37.33 -47.85
C ALA A 185 11.15 36.98 -47.57
N LEU A 186 12.02 37.64 -48.33
CA LEU A 186 13.47 37.84 -48.10
C LEU A 186 14.41 36.68 -48.48
N GLN A 187 14.81 36.70 -49.75
CA GLN A 187 16.16 36.31 -50.15
C GLN A 187 17.19 37.28 -49.54
N SER A 188 18.14 36.77 -48.74
CA SER A 188 19.53 37.26 -48.75
C SER A 188 20.45 36.37 -47.90
N THR A 189 21.35 35.65 -48.59
CA THR A 189 22.77 35.39 -48.24
C THR A 189 23.13 35.16 -46.75
N SER A 190 23.70 34.03 -46.32
CA SER A 190 25.17 33.80 -46.39
C SER A 190 25.59 32.43 -45.82
N LYS A 191 26.29 31.64 -46.66
CA LYS A 191 27.48 30.80 -46.42
C LYS A 191 27.75 30.13 -45.03
N LYS A 192 27.72 28.78 -45.07
CA LYS A 192 28.88 27.84 -44.93
C LYS A 192 29.42 27.48 -43.51
N ARG A 193 29.28 26.19 -43.15
CA ARG A 193 30.29 25.20 -42.66
C ARG A 193 29.59 24.17 -41.75
N GLN A 194 29.19 23.00 -42.26
CA GLN A 194 29.93 21.72 -42.25
C GLN A 194 30.44 21.27 -40.86
N HIS A 195 29.67 20.33 -40.29
CA HIS A 195 30.03 19.04 -39.69
C HIS A 195 31.48 18.75 -39.29
N GLU A 196 31.69 18.22 -38.07
CA GLU A 196 32.17 16.84 -37.86
C GLU A 196 31.97 16.36 -36.40
N PRO A 197 31.95 15.02 -36.16
CA PRO A 197 31.35 14.37 -35.01
C PRO A 197 32.36 14.00 -33.91
N GLY A 198 31.91 13.97 -32.65
CA GLY A 198 32.67 13.48 -31.52
C GLY A 198 31.91 12.35 -30.82
N GLU A 199 32.49 11.15 -30.87
CA GLU A 199 32.01 9.94 -30.22
C GLU A 199 32.03 10.02 -28.69
N ASP A 200 31.15 9.21 -28.11
CA ASP A 200 31.25 8.54 -26.82
C ASP A 200 31.11 9.37 -25.53
N GLN A 201 29.94 9.24 -24.90
CA GLN A 201 29.84 8.42 -23.69
C GLN A 201 28.38 8.21 -23.27
N ASP A 202 27.98 6.94 -23.34
CA ASP A 202 26.71 6.38 -22.95
C ASP A 202 26.48 6.51 -21.43
N LYS A 203 25.99 7.68 -20.99
CA LYS A 203 25.47 7.85 -19.63
C LYS A 203 24.06 7.30 -19.55
N ARG A 204 23.99 6.02 -19.19
CA ARG A 204 22.85 5.26 -18.65
C ARG A 204 21.72 6.18 -18.20
N LYS A 205 20.70 6.30 -19.06
CA LYS A 205 19.44 6.99 -18.79
C LYS A 205 18.84 6.44 -17.49
N ARG A 206 18.98 7.19 -16.39
CA ARG A 206 18.21 6.98 -15.17
C ARG A 206 16.74 6.95 -15.57
N ARG A 207 16.08 5.80 -15.39
CA ARG A 207 14.64 5.62 -15.56
C ARG A 207 13.91 6.77 -14.84
N ARG A 208 13.32 7.67 -15.62
CA ARG A 208 12.52 8.80 -15.17
C ARG A 208 11.25 8.22 -14.56
N GLY A 209 11.18 8.11 -13.24
CA GLY A 209 9.94 7.76 -12.54
C GLY A 209 8.84 8.74 -12.94
N SER A 210 7.61 8.23 -13.08
CA SER A 210 6.43 9.04 -13.39
C SER A 210 6.39 10.28 -12.48
N ALA A 211 6.09 11.44 -13.06
CA ALA A 211 6.09 12.70 -12.32
C ALA A 211 5.01 12.66 -11.24
N THR A 212 5.41 12.57 -9.96
CA THR A 212 4.49 12.71 -8.83
C THR A 212 3.83 14.09 -8.89
N TYR A 213 2.49 14.13 -8.87
CA TYR A 213 1.73 15.38 -8.79
C TYR A 213 1.90 16.02 -7.40
N LEU A 214 1.73 17.35 -7.31
CA LEU A 214 1.92 18.08 -6.05
C LEU A 214 0.86 17.69 -5.01
N HIS A 215 -0.41 17.58 -5.40
CA HIS A 215 -1.49 17.15 -4.52
C HIS A 215 -1.29 15.74 -3.98
N CYS A 216 -0.58 14.85 -4.69
CA CYS A 216 -0.22 13.53 -4.16
C CYS A 216 0.77 13.63 -3.00
N VAL A 217 1.73 14.55 -3.07
CA VAL A 217 2.68 14.80 -1.97
C VAL A 217 1.97 15.44 -0.78
N TRP A 218 1.06 16.38 -1.04
CA TRP A 218 0.18 16.97 -0.01
C TRP A 218 -0.70 15.94 0.68
N PHE A 219 -1.38 15.09 -0.10
CA PHE A 219 -2.23 14.04 0.42
C PHE A 219 -1.44 13.02 1.23
N ALA A 220 -0.28 12.58 0.72
CA ALA A 220 0.61 11.70 1.46
C ALA A 220 1.02 12.33 2.79
N TRP A 221 1.33 13.62 2.80
CA TRP A 221 1.70 14.34 4.02
C TRP A 221 0.62 14.26 5.08
N TYR A 222 -0.63 14.56 4.74
CA TYR A 222 -1.71 14.73 5.71
C TYR A 222 -2.56 13.47 5.99
N ALA A 223 -2.72 12.58 5.02
CA ALA A 223 -3.72 11.51 5.06
C ALA A 223 -3.13 10.09 4.97
N GLN A 224 -1.83 9.93 4.71
CA GLN A 224 -1.21 8.60 4.69
C GLN A 224 -1.04 8.04 6.11
N GLU A 225 -1.22 6.73 6.27
CA GLU A 225 -0.97 6.00 7.52
C GLU A 225 0.16 4.98 7.30
N PRO A 226 1.25 5.02 8.10
CA PRO A 226 1.62 6.08 9.05
C PRO A 226 1.86 7.42 8.34
N ARG A 227 1.59 8.55 9.02
CA ARG A 227 1.78 9.91 8.48
C ARG A 227 3.22 10.09 8.03
N THR A 228 3.50 10.81 6.95
CA THR A 228 4.85 10.90 6.34
C THR A 228 5.95 11.36 7.31
N TRP A 229 5.62 12.20 8.30
CA TRP A 229 6.55 12.60 9.35
C TRP A 229 6.84 11.49 10.37
N GLN A 230 5.96 10.49 10.49
CA GLN A 230 6.10 9.27 11.30
C GLN A 230 6.58 8.05 10.50
N SER A 231 6.42 8.01 9.16
CA SER A 231 6.80 6.85 8.33
C SER A 231 8.31 6.59 8.28
N ALA A 232 8.75 5.34 8.09
CA ALA A 232 10.16 4.99 7.91
C ALA A 232 10.72 5.29 6.49
N ILE A 233 10.43 6.48 5.96
CA ILE A 233 10.90 6.94 4.63
C ILE A 233 12.29 7.61 4.76
N SER A 234 13.06 7.62 3.67
CA SER A 234 14.37 8.28 3.63
C SER A 234 14.30 9.75 4.11
N LYS A 235 15.33 10.19 4.85
CA LYS A 235 15.42 11.55 5.40
C LYS A 235 15.28 12.62 4.31
N GLN A 236 15.87 12.38 3.13
CA GLN A 236 15.82 13.30 1.99
C GLN A 236 14.39 13.45 1.46
N GLN A 237 13.67 12.35 1.23
CA GLN A 237 12.29 12.39 0.74
C GLN A 237 11.36 13.08 1.74
N LYS A 238 11.56 12.85 3.05
CA LYS A 238 10.81 13.57 4.09
C LYS A 238 11.06 15.07 4.03
N SER A 239 12.31 15.49 3.89
CA SER A 239 12.70 16.90 3.79
C SER A 239 12.12 17.55 2.53
N ASP A 240 12.20 16.89 1.38
CA ASP A 240 11.66 17.40 0.12
C ASP A 240 10.12 17.50 0.15
N ALA A 241 9.44 16.52 0.73
CA ALA A 241 7.99 16.56 0.93
C ALA A 241 7.58 17.67 1.90
N LYS A 242 8.28 17.78 3.05
CA LYS A 242 8.08 18.83 4.05
C LYS A 242 8.18 20.22 3.41
N LEU A 243 9.23 20.46 2.64
CA LEU A 243 9.48 21.75 2.01
C LEU A 243 8.48 22.06 0.90
N LEU A 244 8.11 21.06 0.08
CA LEU A 244 7.09 21.24 -0.95
C LEU A 244 5.73 21.58 -0.36
N VAL A 245 5.33 20.88 0.70
CA VAL A 245 4.08 21.16 1.42
C VAL A 245 4.10 22.56 2.03
N ALA A 246 5.22 22.98 2.62
CA ALA A 246 5.38 24.34 3.14
C ALA A 246 5.19 25.40 2.03
N PHE A 247 5.79 25.20 0.85
CA PHE A 247 5.54 26.10 -0.27
C PHE A 247 4.09 26.08 -0.74
N MET A 248 3.45 24.91 -0.82
CA MET A 248 2.05 24.80 -1.23
C MET A 248 1.10 25.57 -0.29
N LYS A 249 1.38 25.59 1.03
CA LYS A 249 0.60 26.37 2.01
C LYS A 249 0.58 27.86 1.71
N LEU A 250 1.66 28.43 1.16
CA LEU A 250 1.75 29.85 0.82
C LEU A 250 0.73 30.29 -0.25
N PHE A 251 0.15 29.33 -0.98
CA PHE A 251 -0.80 29.58 -2.06
C PHE A 251 -2.24 29.25 -1.68
N LEU A 252 -2.48 28.84 -0.43
CA LEU A 252 -3.83 28.68 0.10
C LEU A 252 -4.42 30.02 0.54
N SER A 253 -5.74 30.13 0.46
CA SER A 253 -6.48 31.27 0.99
C SER A 253 -6.41 31.30 2.53
N ASP A 254 -6.67 32.47 3.11
CA ASP A 254 -6.25 32.90 4.45
C ASP A 254 -6.66 32.01 5.65
N ARG A 255 -7.47 30.96 5.46
CA ARG A 255 -8.08 30.17 6.55
C ARG A 255 -8.34 28.70 6.19
N PHE A 256 -7.30 27.92 5.92
CA PHE A 256 -7.50 26.48 5.74
C PHE A 256 -7.63 25.76 7.10
N VAL A 257 -8.60 24.86 7.19
CA VAL A 257 -8.91 24.09 8.41
C VAL A 257 -8.89 22.61 8.06
N LEU A 258 -7.93 21.88 8.62
CA LEU A 258 -7.81 20.43 8.51
C LEU A 258 -8.06 19.80 9.89
N ASP A 259 -9.31 19.40 10.12
CA ASP A 259 -9.72 18.71 11.35
C ASP A 259 -9.63 17.19 11.16
N THR A 260 -8.87 16.50 12.00
CA THR A 260 -8.69 15.05 11.90
C THR A 260 -9.86 14.24 12.47
N THR A 261 -10.82 14.90 13.13
CA THR A 261 -11.97 14.26 13.77
C THR A 261 -13.17 14.10 12.85
N VAL A 262 -13.21 14.82 11.72
CA VAL A 262 -14.34 14.77 10.78
C VAL A 262 -14.21 13.57 9.83
N PRO A 263 -15.32 12.88 9.50
CA PRO A 263 -15.30 11.70 8.64
C PRO A 263 -14.87 12.03 7.18
N ASP A 264 -15.05 13.27 6.73
CA ASP A 264 -14.67 13.76 5.41
C ASP A 264 -13.22 14.33 5.36
N TYR A 265 -12.39 14.04 6.37
CA TYR A 265 -11.03 14.56 6.48
C TYR A 265 -10.17 14.29 5.23
N ARG A 266 -10.16 13.05 4.73
CA ARG A 266 -9.32 12.68 3.58
C ARG A 266 -9.77 13.40 2.30
N ASP A 267 -11.07 13.60 2.12
CA ASP A 267 -11.62 14.31 0.96
C ASP A 267 -11.31 15.81 1.03
N ARG A 268 -11.37 16.41 2.23
CA ARG A 268 -10.94 17.79 2.46
C ARG A 268 -9.45 17.98 2.18
N VAL A 269 -8.60 17.07 2.66
CA VAL A 269 -7.16 17.08 2.39
C VAL A 269 -6.89 17.01 0.89
N LEU A 270 -7.58 16.13 0.17
CA LEU A 270 -7.40 15.98 -1.28
C LEU A 270 -7.85 17.23 -2.05
N THR A 271 -9.01 17.78 -1.70
CA THR A 271 -9.58 18.98 -2.34
C THR A 271 -8.69 20.19 -2.13
N LEU A 272 -8.22 20.38 -0.89
CA LEU A 272 -7.30 21.46 -0.53
C LEU A 272 -5.94 21.31 -1.24
N GLY A 273 -5.42 20.07 -1.33
CA GLY A 273 -4.18 19.78 -2.05
C GLY A 273 -4.26 20.09 -3.54
N LYS A 274 -5.38 19.74 -4.20
CA LYS A 274 -5.63 20.10 -5.60
C LYS A 274 -5.75 21.61 -5.80
N HIS A 275 -6.40 22.31 -4.88
CA HIS A 275 -6.51 23.76 -4.92
C HIS A 275 -5.14 24.44 -4.79
N ALA A 276 -4.32 24.00 -3.83
CA ALA A 276 -2.96 24.48 -3.66
C ALA A 276 -2.09 24.23 -4.90
N GLU A 277 -2.17 23.02 -5.48
CA GLU A 277 -1.45 22.70 -6.71
C GLU A 277 -1.83 23.62 -7.87
N ALA A 278 -3.14 23.82 -8.10
CA ALA A 278 -3.60 24.72 -9.15
C ALA A 278 -3.08 26.15 -8.96
N ALA A 279 -3.06 26.65 -7.72
CA ALA A 279 -2.54 27.98 -7.39
C ALA A 279 -1.01 28.09 -7.60
N VAL A 280 -0.24 27.07 -7.19
CA VAL A 280 1.22 27.00 -7.44
C VAL A 280 1.52 26.96 -8.93
N LEU A 281 0.85 26.10 -9.69
CA LEU A 281 1.08 25.98 -11.13
C LEU A 281 0.71 27.26 -11.87
N LYS A 282 -0.41 27.91 -11.50
CA LYS A 282 -0.81 29.22 -12.04
C LYS A 282 0.26 30.28 -11.81
N PHE A 283 0.85 30.30 -10.61
CA PHE A 283 1.94 31.22 -10.29
C PHE A 283 3.22 30.92 -11.08
N LEU A 284 3.59 29.64 -11.24
CA LEU A 284 4.76 29.27 -12.05
C LEU A 284 4.62 29.69 -13.52
N VAL A 285 3.42 29.56 -14.09
CA VAL A 285 3.15 30.02 -15.46
C VAL A 285 3.36 31.54 -15.57
N GLN A 286 2.97 32.33 -14.57
CA GLN A 286 3.25 33.78 -14.54
C GLN A 286 4.75 34.08 -14.50
N GLN A 287 5.54 33.20 -13.88
CA GLN A 287 7.01 33.27 -13.85
C GLN A 287 7.68 32.63 -15.08
N LYS A 288 6.91 32.34 -16.15
CA LYS A 288 7.36 31.67 -17.39
C LYS A 288 7.94 30.26 -17.17
N ILE A 289 7.49 29.57 -16.12
CA ILE A 289 7.91 28.20 -15.79
C ILE A 289 6.75 27.24 -16.08
N THR A 290 6.99 26.25 -16.96
CA THR A 290 5.97 25.25 -17.38
C THR A 290 6.09 23.91 -16.66
N SER A 291 6.99 23.80 -15.69
CA SER A 291 7.23 22.58 -14.89
C SER A 291 6.00 22.17 -14.07
N ARG A 292 5.62 20.88 -14.13
CA ARG A 292 4.44 20.34 -13.41
C ARG A 292 4.73 19.26 -12.38
N GLY A 293 5.86 18.56 -12.48
CA GLY A 293 6.20 17.48 -11.54
C GLY A 293 6.70 18.01 -10.20
N ALA A 294 6.32 17.35 -9.10
CA ALA A 294 6.65 17.77 -7.73
C ALA A 294 8.13 18.10 -7.52
N GLY A 295 9.05 17.25 -7.99
CA GLY A 295 10.49 17.49 -7.84
C GLY A 295 11.00 18.69 -8.65
N ALA A 296 10.49 18.90 -9.86
CA ALA A 296 10.87 20.03 -10.70
C ALA A 296 10.29 21.34 -10.16
N VAL A 297 9.03 21.32 -9.74
CA VAL A 297 8.35 22.44 -9.10
C VAL A 297 9.07 22.83 -7.80
N LEU A 298 9.43 21.85 -6.95
CA LEU A 298 10.21 22.12 -5.74
C LEU A 298 11.54 22.81 -6.04
N LYS A 299 12.25 22.37 -7.09
CA LYS A 299 13.51 23.00 -7.52
C LYS A 299 13.28 24.46 -7.93
N HIS A 300 12.24 24.75 -8.71
CA HIS A 300 11.90 26.11 -9.11
C HIS A 300 11.46 26.99 -7.94
N LEU A 301 10.65 26.46 -7.03
CA LEU A 301 10.23 27.17 -5.82
C LEU A 301 11.41 27.51 -4.90
N ARG A 302 12.41 26.63 -4.79
CA ARG A 302 13.66 26.94 -4.09
C ARG A 302 14.42 28.10 -4.73
N ILE A 303 14.46 28.17 -6.07
CA ILE A 303 15.12 29.27 -6.78
C ILE A 303 14.37 30.59 -6.54
N LEU A 304 13.03 30.56 -6.66
CA LEU A 304 12.18 31.73 -6.43
C LEU A 304 12.19 32.22 -4.98
N HIS A 305 12.36 31.30 -4.03
CA HIS A 305 12.56 31.63 -2.62
C HIS A 305 13.87 32.37 -2.41
N ARG A 306 14.99 31.84 -2.94
CA ARG A 306 16.32 32.47 -2.85
C ARG A 306 16.39 33.83 -3.54
N SER A 307 15.56 34.07 -4.56
CA SER A 307 15.48 35.37 -5.24
C SER A 307 14.50 36.34 -4.57
N GLY A 308 13.95 36.03 -3.40
CA GLY A 308 13.04 36.89 -2.63
C GLY A 308 11.62 37.02 -3.19
N VAL A 309 11.31 36.38 -4.33
CA VAL A 309 10.01 36.53 -5.03
C VAL A 309 8.84 35.99 -4.20
N LEU A 310 9.11 35.09 -3.25
CA LEU A 310 8.12 34.51 -2.36
C LEU A 310 7.96 35.25 -1.01
N ASN A 311 8.76 36.28 -0.72
CA ASN A 311 8.81 36.94 0.59
C ASN A 311 7.44 37.48 1.03
N ALA A 312 6.73 38.21 0.17
CA ALA A 312 5.41 38.75 0.50
C ALA A 312 4.38 37.65 0.83
N LYS A 313 4.51 36.46 0.24
CA LYS A 313 3.65 35.30 0.56
C LYS A 313 4.06 34.63 1.86
N ILE A 314 5.36 34.56 2.14
CA ILE A 314 5.91 34.03 3.40
C ILE A 314 5.45 34.91 4.57
N GLU A 315 5.65 36.23 4.48
CA GLU A 315 5.23 37.19 5.50
C GLU A 315 3.71 37.17 5.74
N ARG A 316 2.92 36.99 4.66
CA ARG A 316 1.47 36.80 4.78
C ARG A 316 1.16 35.52 5.54
N HIS A 317 1.80 34.40 5.18
CA HIS A 317 1.55 33.12 5.83
C HIS A 317 1.93 33.13 7.32
N GLN A 318 3.06 33.74 7.67
CA GLN A 318 3.49 33.92 9.06
C GLN A 318 2.48 34.73 9.88
N ARG A 319 1.92 35.82 9.34
CA ARG A 319 0.84 36.58 9.98
C ARG A 319 -0.42 35.74 10.23
N LEU A 320 -0.76 34.85 9.29
CA LEU A 320 -1.92 33.96 9.43
C LEU A 320 -1.73 32.89 10.52
N LEU A 321 -0.50 32.38 10.69
CA LEU A 321 -0.17 31.45 11.77
C LEU A 321 -0.37 32.10 13.16
N GLN A 322 -0.10 33.41 13.28
CA GLN A 322 -0.30 34.17 14.52
C GLN A 322 -1.77 34.43 14.87
N THR A 323 -2.68 34.41 13.89
CA THR A 323 -4.08 34.83 14.06
C THR A 323 -5.01 33.66 14.47
N THR A 324 -4.48 32.47 14.81
CA THR A 324 -5.24 31.21 15.05
C THR A 324 -6.17 30.79 13.92
N ALA A 325 -6.03 31.40 12.75
CA ALA A 325 -6.94 31.26 11.61
C ALA A 325 -6.69 29.97 10.80
N ILE A 326 -5.57 29.29 11.07
CA ILE A 326 -5.14 28.04 10.44
C ILE A 326 -5.22 26.91 11.47
N ARG A 327 -5.95 25.82 11.14
CA ARG A 327 -5.87 24.55 11.89
C ARG A 327 -5.09 23.54 11.05
N ASP A 328 -3.83 23.34 11.41
CA ASP A 328 -2.92 22.41 10.73
C ASP A 328 -2.53 21.25 11.68
N PRO A 329 -2.86 19.99 11.34
CA PRO A 329 -2.57 18.82 12.18
C PRO A 329 -1.10 18.36 12.10
N ALA A 330 -0.26 19.00 11.27
CA ALA A 330 1.17 18.72 11.23
C ALA A 330 1.89 19.34 12.45
N PRO A 331 2.96 18.75 12.98
CA PRO A 331 3.69 19.31 14.13
C PRO A 331 4.19 20.74 13.88
N GLY A 332 4.19 21.60 14.90
CA GLY A 332 4.59 23.02 14.79
C GLY A 332 5.97 23.25 14.13
N HIS A 333 6.95 22.39 14.39
CA HIS A 333 8.29 22.42 13.75
C HIS A 333 8.28 22.13 12.22
N THR A 334 7.10 21.88 11.65
CA THR A 334 6.87 21.69 10.21
C THR A 334 5.96 22.77 9.59
N GLN A 335 5.48 23.72 10.39
CA GLN A 335 4.56 24.76 9.94
C GLN A 335 5.30 26.03 9.52
N ASP A 336 6.32 26.45 10.28
CA ASP A 336 7.11 27.66 10.01
C ASP A 336 8.57 27.30 9.69
N ILE A 337 8.85 27.01 8.41
CA ILE A 337 10.18 26.56 7.93
C ILE A 337 10.75 27.52 6.89
N LEU A 338 9.94 28.44 6.37
CA LEU A 338 10.31 29.36 5.30
C LEU A 338 10.49 30.75 5.89
N GLU A 339 11.70 31.28 5.82
CA GLU A 339 12.00 32.65 6.24
C GLU A 339 12.07 33.58 5.02
N PRO A 340 11.67 34.85 5.15
CA PRO A 340 11.90 35.85 4.11
C PRO A 340 13.40 35.98 3.83
N VAL A 341 13.78 36.05 2.56
CA VAL A 341 15.18 36.28 2.16
C VAL A 341 15.44 37.78 2.16
N VAL A 342 16.41 38.23 2.98
CA VAL A 342 16.83 39.63 3.11
C VAL A 342 17.60 40.12 1.89
#